data_AF-A0AA42L6Y6-F1
#
_entry.id   AF-A0AA42L6Y6-F1
#
_cell.length_a   1.000
_cell.length_b   1.000
_cell.length_c   1.000
_cell.angle_alpha   90.00
_cell.angle_beta   90.00
_cell.angle_gamma   90.00
#
_symmetry.space_group_name_H-M   'P 1'
#
loop_
_entity.id
_entity.type
_entity.pdbx_description
1 polymer ?
#
loop_
_entity_poly.entity_id
_entity_poly.type
_entity_poly.pdbx_seq_one_letter_code
_entity_poly.pdbx_strand_id
1 'polypeptide(L)'
;MIGDQITGNVAGLQITAVSHEGLRATFNGQRVYLAIVSEDGQVLASGAQVAKEAEAVAINSYRNFLKGQGHLRVLSNPLTLKKRAAA
;
A
#
# COMPACT_ATOMS: atom_id res chain seq x y z
N MET A 1 -12.77 -8.59 7.84
CA MET A 1 -11.46 -8.99 8.39
C MET A 1 -11.68 -9.71 9.71
N ILE A 2 -12.05 -10.98 9.66
CA ILE A 2 -12.11 -11.83 10.86
C ILE A 2 -11.25 -13.05 10.56
N GLY A 3 -10.41 -13.45 11.51
CA GLY A 3 -9.45 -14.52 11.35
C GLY A 3 -8.24 -14.15 10.48
N ASP A 4 -7.31 -15.09 10.39
CA ASP A 4 -6.13 -14.94 9.54
C ASP A 4 -6.54 -14.95 8.08
N GLN A 5 -6.01 -13.99 7.32
CA GLN A 5 -6.25 -13.93 5.89
C GLN A 5 -5.29 -14.87 5.18
N ILE A 6 -5.79 -15.61 4.18
CA ILE A 6 -4.97 -16.49 3.37
C ILE A 6 -4.00 -15.64 2.54
N THR A 7 -2.71 -15.95 2.62
CA THR A 7 -1.62 -15.30 1.86
C THR A 7 -0.88 -16.34 1.01
N GLY A 8 -0.01 -15.89 0.10
CA GLY A 8 0.78 -16.78 -0.76
C GLY A 8 0.15 -17.15 -2.12
N ASN A 9 -0.87 -16.40 -2.56
CA ASN A 9 -1.56 -16.66 -3.84
C ASN A 9 -0.72 -16.35 -5.09
N VAL A 10 0.42 -15.66 -4.93
CA VAL A 10 1.33 -15.32 -6.04
C VAL A 10 2.63 -16.06 -5.80
N ALA A 11 2.93 -17.04 -6.64
CA ALA A 11 4.13 -17.85 -6.53
C ALA A 11 5.41 -16.99 -6.55
N GLY A 12 6.32 -17.25 -5.62
CA GLY A 12 7.58 -16.52 -5.49
C GLY A 12 7.47 -15.15 -4.83
N LEU A 13 6.28 -14.56 -4.72
CA LEU A 13 6.06 -13.26 -4.08
C LEU A 13 5.87 -13.44 -2.57
N GLN A 14 6.67 -12.72 -1.78
CA GLN A 14 6.49 -12.60 -0.36
C GLN A 14 6.34 -11.12 0.01
N ILE A 15 5.24 -10.78 0.66
CA ILE A 15 4.98 -9.44 1.20
C ILE A 15 5.05 -9.55 2.72
N THR A 16 5.87 -8.71 3.35
CA THR A 16 6.05 -8.69 4.80
C THR A 16 5.75 -7.30 5.34
N ALA A 17 5.28 -7.24 6.57
CA ALA A 17 5.16 -5.99 7.31
C ALA A 17 5.54 -6.25 8.77
N VAL A 18 6.39 -5.38 9.31
CA VAL A 18 6.70 -5.34 10.75
C VAL A 18 6.40 -3.93 11.23
N SER A 19 5.79 -3.78 12.40
CA SER A 19 5.22 -2.50 12.86
C SER A 19 6.19 -1.31 12.87
N HIS A 20 7.50 -1.54 12.93
CA HIS A 20 8.53 -0.50 12.90
C HIS A 20 9.33 -0.42 11.59
N GLU A 21 9.20 -1.41 10.70
CA GLU A 21 9.92 -1.45 9.41
C GLU A 21 9.05 -1.13 8.20
N GLY A 22 7.74 -1.35 8.35
CA GLY A 22 6.73 -1.15 7.32
C GLY A 22 6.60 -2.29 6.32
N LEU A 23 5.78 -2.04 5.29
CA LEU A 23 5.48 -2.98 4.21
C LEU A 23 6.66 -3.13 3.24
N ARG A 24 7.07 -4.36 2.98
CA ARG A 24 8.16 -4.74 2.06
C ARG A 24 7.76 -5.92 1.20
N ALA A 25 8.44 -6.09 0.06
CA ALA A 25 8.21 -7.21 -0.85
C ALA A 25 9.52 -7.82 -1.35
N THR A 26 9.52 -9.14 -1.50
CA THR A 26 10.55 -9.89 -2.21
C THR A 26 9.91 -10.81 -3.24
N PHE A 27 10.63 -11.07 -4.34
CA PHE A 27 10.25 -12.03 -5.35
C PHE A 27 11.40 -13.02 -5.54
N ASN A 28 11.16 -14.30 -5.24
CA ASN A 28 12.19 -15.35 -5.24
C ASN A 28 13.44 -14.95 -4.42
N GLY A 29 13.22 -14.35 -3.25
CA GLY A 29 14.28 -13.88 -2.35
C GLY A 29 14.93 -12.53 -2.73
N GLN A 30 14.64 -11.98 -3.91
CA GLN A 30 15.17 -10.69 -4.35
C GLN A 30 14.24 -9.55 -3.95
N ARG A 31 14.79 -8.42 -3.50
CA ARG A 31 13.99 -7.24 -3.15
C ARG A 31 13.28 -6.69 -4.39
N VAL A 32 11.98 -6.44 -4.25
CA VAL A 32 11.16 -5.80 -5.29
C VAL A 32 10.36 -4.64 -4.69
N TYR A 33 9.69 -3.88 -5.56
CA TYR A 33 8.86 -2.75 -5.17
C TYR A 33 7.42 -2.96 -5.62
N LEU A 34 6.48 -2.41 -4.83
CA LEU A 34 5.09 -2.29 -5.23
C LEU A 34 4.96 -1.23 -6.34
N ALA A 35 3.95 -1.42 -7.18
CA ALA A 35 3.60 -0.53 -8.27
C ALA A 35 2.09 -0.32 -8.33
N ILE A 36 1.67 0.90 -8.68
CA ILE A 36 0.32 1.22 -9.11
C ILE A 36 0.33 1.15 -10.63
N VAL A 37 -0.48 0.26 -11.17
CA VAL A 37 -0.59 0.02 -12.60
C VAL A 37 -1.97 0.48 -13.05
N SER A 38 -2.04 1.28 -14.11
CA SER A 38 -3.30 1.67 -14.74
C SER A 38 -3.97 0.48 -15.44
N GLU A 39 -5.25 0.63 -15.82
CA GLU A 39 -5.99 -0.43 -16.51
C GLU A 39 -5.38 -0.85 -17.85
N ASP A 40 -4.69 0.07 -18.55
CA ASP A 40 -3.95 -0.18 -19.79
C ASP A 40 -2.53 -0.76 -19.57
N GLY A 41 -2.15 -1.04 -18.32
CA GLY A 41 -0.90 -1.70 -17.98
C GLY A 41 0.29 -0.76 -17.77
N GLN A 42 0.10 0.56 -17.76
CA GLN A 42 1.19 1.51 -17.48
C GLN A 42 1.46 1.61 -15.98
N VAL A 43 2.75 1.64 -15.61
CA VAL A 43 3.14 1.90 -14.22
C VAL A 43 3.03 3.39 -13.93
N LEU A 44 2.00 3.78 -13.17
CA LEU A 44 1.75 5.18 -12.77
C LEU A 44 2.66 5.61 -11.61
N ALA A 45 2.97 4.68 -10.70
CA ALA A 45 3.87 4.91 -9.58
C ALA A 45 4.50 3.59 -9.13
N SER A 46 5.73 3.62 -8.64
CA SER A 46 6.38 2.46 -8.03
C SER A 46 7.39 2.86 -6.97
N GLY A 47 7.84 1.90 -6.17
CA GLY A 47 8.91 2.11 -5.19
C GLY A 47 8.44 2.05 -3.74
N ALA A 48 9.35 2.37 -2.82
CA ALA A 48 9.10 2.30 -1.39
C ALA A 48 7.97 3.25 -0.92
N GLN A 49 7.75 4.37 -1.62
CA GLN A 49 6.69 5.31 -1.26
C GLN A 49 5.29 4.72 -1.48
N VAL A 50 5.12 3.90 -2.52
CA VAL A 50 3.85 3.18 -2.76
C VAL A 50 3.56 2.21 -1.63
N ALA A 51 4.59 1.49 -1.14
CA ALA A 51 4.45 0.58 -0.01
C ALA A 51 4.00 1.29 1.27
N LYS A 52 4.62 2.44 1.57
CA LYS A 52 4.26 3.27 2.74
C LYS A 52 2.83 3.79 2.66
N GLU A 53 2.41 4.25 1.47
CA GLU A 53 1.04 4.77 1.29
C GLU A 53 0.00 3.65 1.45
N ALA A 54 0.24 2.49 0.84
CA ALA A 54 -0.64 1.33 0.96
C ALA A 54 -0.76 0.85 2.42
N GLU A 55 0.36 0.79 3.13
CA GLU A 55 0.39 0.45 4.55
C GLU A 55 -0.41 1.45 5.39
N ALA A 56 -0.19 2.76 5.19
CA ALA A 56 -0.88 3.80 5.95
C ALA A 56 -2.41 3.71 5.78
N VAL A 57 -2.89 3.50 4.55
CA VAL A 57 -4.32 3.33 4.25
C VAL A 57 -4.85 2.07 4.92
N ALA A 58 -4.15 0.93 4.82
CA ALA A 58 -4.57 -0.33 5.42
C ALA A 58 -4.64 -0.25 6.96
N ILE A 59 -3.62 0.33 7.61
CA ILE A 59 -3.58 0.53 9.06
C ILE A 59 -4.71 1.45 9.51
N ASN A 60 -4.98 2.54 8.80
CA ASN A 60 -6.06 3.45 9.14
C ASN A 60 -7.44 2.80 8.96
N SER A 61 -7.62 1.96 7.93
CA SER A 61 -8.83 1.16 7.77
C SER A 61 -9.03 0.20 8.95
N TYR A 62 -7.98 -0.50 9.37
CA TYR A 62 -8.04 -1.37 10.53
C TYR A 62 -8.34 -0.61 11.83
N ARG A 63 -7.70 0.55 12.06
CA ARG A 63 -8.00 1.42 13.21
C ARG A 63 -9.44 1.91 13.20
N ASN A 64 -10.00 2.25 12.03
CA ASN A 64 -11.41 2.62 11.92
C ASN A 64 -12.32 1.46 12.28
N PHE A 65 -12.01 0.23 11.86
CA PHE A 65 -12.73 -0.97 12.30
C PHE A 65 -12.73 -1.11 13.83
N LEU A 66 -11.57 -0.95 14.48
CA LEU A 66 -11.46 -0.99 15.95
C LEU A 66 -12.26 0.13 16.66
N LYS A 67 -12.53 1.25 15.98
CA LYS A 67 -13.35 2.36 16.48
C LYS A 67 -14.85 2.21 16.17
N GLY A 68 -15.30 1.11 15.58
CA GLY A 68 -16.69 0.94 15.11
C GLY A 68 -17.02 1.73 13.83
N GLN A 69 -16.00 2.28 13.16
CA GLN A 69 -16.10 3.09 11.94
C GLN A 69 -15.59 2.34 10.70
N GLY A 70 -15.49 1.01 10.75
CA GLY A 70 -14.92 0.20 9.67
C GLY A 70 -15.69 0.24 8.34
N HIS A 71 -16.92 0.77 8.35
CA HIS A 71 -17.73 1.00 7.15
C HIS A 71 -17.30 2.27 6.37
N LEU A 72 -16.49 3.14 6.98
CA LEU A 72 -15.99 4.35 6.32
C LEU A 72 -14.78 4.03 5.45
N ARG A 73 -14.76 4.62 4.25
CA ARG A 73 -13.64 4.51 3.33
C ARG A 73 -12.47 5.37 3.83
N VAL A 74 -11.26 4.80 3.82
CA VAL A 74 -10.02 5.54 4.02
C VAL A 74 -9.42 5.86 2.66
N LEU A 75 -9.07 7.13 2.44
CA LEU A 75 -8.43 7.61 1.22
C LEU A 75 -6.99 8.02 1.55
N SER A 76 -6.05 7.70 0.66
CA SER A 76 -4.72 8.32 0.66
C SER A 76 -4.84 9.83 0.47
N ASN A 77 -3.84 10.58 0.92
CA ASN A 77 -3.88 12.03 0.74
C ASN A 77 -3.91 12.40 -0.75
N PRO A 78 -4.69 13.43 -1.14
CA PRO A 78 -4.65 13.92 -2.51
C PRO A 78 -3.26 14.48 -2.82
N LEU A 79 -2.78 14.22 -4.04
CA LEU A 79 -1.58 14.89 -4.57
C LEU A 79 -1.87 16.40 -4.60
N THR A 80 -1.34 17.13 -3.62
CA THR A 80 -1.30 18.59 -3.72
C THR A 80 -0.23 18.91 -4.75
N LEU A 81 -0.63 19.07 -6.01
CA LEU A 81 0.21 19.67 -7.03
C LEU A 81 0.59 21.07 -6.52
N LYS A 82 1.79 21.21 -5.95
CA LYS A 82 2.38 22.54 -5.77
C LYS A 82 2.44 23.15 -7.17
N LYS A 83 1.57 24.14 -7.45
CA LYS A 83 1.73 24.99 -8.62
C LYS A 83 3.18 25.48 -8.58
N ARG A 84 3.99 25.07 -9.57
CA ARG A 84 5.25 25.75 -9.81
C ARG A 84 4.89 27.22 -10.04
N ALA A 85 5.36 28.11 -9.19
CA ALA A 85 5.26 29.53 -9.46
C ALA A 85 5.91 29.75 -10.84
N ALA A 86 5.16 30.33 -11.77
CA ALA A 86 5.71 30.76 -13.03
C ALA A 86 6.84 31.75 -12.73
N ALA A 87 8.03 31.47 -13.31
CA ALA A 87 9.19 32.35 -13.26
C ALA A 87 8.93 33.63 -14.07
#